data_AF-A0A919YKK0-F1
#
_entry.id   AF-A0A919YKK0-F1
#
_cell.length_a   1.000
_cell.length_b   1.000
_cell.length_c   1.000
_cell.angle_alpha   90.00
_cell.angle_beta   90.00
_cell.angle_gamma   90.00
#
_symmetry.space_group_name_H-M   'P 1'
#
loop_
_entity.id
_entity.type
_entity.pdbx_description
1 polymer ?
#
loop_
_entity_poly.entity_id
_entity_poly.type
_entity_poly.pdbx_seq_one_letter_code
_entity_poly.pdbx_strand_id
1 'polypeptide(L)'
;MKKVGIITLCRGLLLIELARKNILASHVNALDFVSVREKSAISFVSTMKNGEVTHVLDSVMFLDTSEWDDIAAAPPEKAYILTYDLGDTGLQKYAEALSQKYGHEIISLATAGAATVGPKEFVGYIKHAKYFITSAFHGAVFAILYMVPFLVFPVSNNPQDPKSMDSRLIALLDAFDLSSCYVYDPFLKDALES
;
A
#
# COMPACT_ATOMS: atom_id res chain seq x y z
N MET A 1 -8.33 32.29 7.40
CA MET A 1 -8.07 30.89 7.76
C MET A 1 -7.62 30.18 6.50
N LYS A 2 -6.45 29.52 6.49
CA LYS A 2 -5.94 28.82 5.29
C LYS A 2 -6.71 27.50 5.10
N LYS A 3 -7.18 27.22 3.88
CA LYS A 3 -7.82 25.97 3.46
C LYS A 3 -6.77 25.07 2.82
N VAL A 4 -6.25 24.11 3.58
CA VAL A 4 -5.33 23.08 3.09
C VAL A 4 -6.15 21.83 2.79
N GLY A 5 -5.96 21.24 1.61
CA GLY A 5 -6.58 19.96 1.25
C GLY A 5 -5.54 18.98 0.73
N ILE A 6 -5.52 17.78 1.30
CA ILE A 6 -4.80 16.64 0.73
C ILE A 6 -5.79 15.93 -0.19
N ILE A 7 -5.48 15.87 -1.48
CA ILE A 7 -6.34 15.16 -2.44
C ILE A 7 -5.82 13.73 -2.55
N THR A 8 -6.54 12.80 -1.92
CA THR A 8 -6.28 11.36 -2.05
C THR A 8 -7.20 10.77 -3.11
N LEU A 9 -6.62 10.23 -4.19
CA LEU A 9 -7.36 9.55 -5.25
C LEU A 9 -7.14 8.04 -5.10
N CYS A 10 -8.11 7.35 -4.49
CA CYS A 10 -8.00 5.91 -4.14
C CYS A 10 -8.08 4.94 -5.34
N ARG A 11 -8.29 5.41 -6.57
CA ARG A 11 -8.25 4.60 -7.78
C ARG A 11 -7.48 5.37 -8.83
N GLY A 12 -6.60 4.68 -9.57
CA GLY A 12 -5.80 5.25 -10.65
C GLY A 12 -6.59 6.29 -11.45
N LEU A 13 -5.93 7.40 -11.72
CA LEU A 13 -6.42 8.69 -12.21
C LEU A 13 -7.45 8.69 -13.35
N LEU A 14 -7.69 7.55 -13.98
CA LEU A 14 -8.39 7.46 -15.25
C LEU A 14 -9.91 7.32 -15.18
N LEU A 15 -10.51 7.24 -13.97
CA LEU A 15 -11.95 7.06 -13.80
C LEU A 15 -12.66 8.26 -13.15
N ILE A 16 -12.02 9.44 -13.11
CA ILE A 16 -12.80 10.67 -12.96
C ILE A 16 -13.27 11.05 -14.36
N GLU A 17 -14.48 10.61 -14.67
CA GLU A 17 -15.23 11.00 -15.87
C GLU A 17 -15.17 12.53 -16.04
N LEU A 18 -14.95 13.03 -17.26
CA LEU A 18 -14.82 14.47 -17.55
C LEU A 18 -15.96 15.32 -16.95
N ALA A 19 -17.16 14.74 -16.82
CA ALA A 19 -18.31 15.35 -16.15
C ALA A 19 -18.04 15.71 -14.67
N ARG A 20 -17.30 14.88 -13.93
CA ARG A 20 -16.94 15.11 -12.53
C ARG A 20 -15.80 16.11 -12.38
N LYS A 21 -14.95 16.27 -13.41
CA LYS A 21 -13.85 17.24 -13.40
C LYS A 21 -14.35 18.66 -13.19
N ASN A 22 -15.40 19.07 -13.90
CA ASN A 22 -15.95 20.43 -13.78
C ASN A 22 -16.50 20.71 -12.37
N ILE A 23 -17.08 19.69 -11.72
CA ILE A 23 -17.55 19.79 -10.34
C ILE A 23 -16.35 19.90 -9.38
N LEU A 24 -15.32 19.08 -9.56
CA LEU A 24 -14.14 19.11 -8.71
C LEU A 24 -13.33 20.40 -8.86
N ALA A 25 -13.24 20.95 -10.08
CA ALA A 25 -12.33 22.03 -10.39
C ALA A 25 -12.54 23.28 -9.52
N SER A 26 -13.80 23.69 -9.31
CA SER A 26 -14.10 24.85 -8.45
C SER A 26 -13.68 24.62 -7.00
N HIS A 27 -13.88 23.40 -6.48
CA HIS A 27 -13.53 23.03 -5.11
C HIS A 27 -12.01 22.90 -4.92
N VAL A 28 -11.33 22.25 -5.86
CA VAL A 28 -9.87 22.09 -5.85
C VAL A 28 -9.19 23.44 -5.96
N ASN A 29 -9.66 24.32 -6.85
CA ASN A 29 -9.07 25.64 -7.04
C ASN A 29 -9.26 26.56 -5.81
N ALA A 30 -10.34 26.37 -5.05
CA ALA A 30 -10.62 27.11 -3.83
C ALA A 30 -9.74 26.72 -2.62
N LEU A 31 -8.94 25.66 -2.74
CA LEU A 31 -7.92 25.30 -1.75
C LEU A 31 -6.70 26.21 -1.90
N ASP A 32 -6.12 26.65 -0.78
CA ASP A 32 -4.90 27.46 -0.80
C ASP A 32 -3.69 26.62 -1.23
N PHE A 33 -3.64 25.36 -0.78
CA PHE A 33 -2.57 24.41 -1.08
C PHE A 33 -3.17 23.06 -1.46
N VAL A 34 -2.58 22.44 -2.47
CA VAL A 34 -2.98 21.11 -2.95
C VAL A 34 -1.74 20.24 -3.03
N SER A 35 -1.78 19.10 -2.34
CA SER A 35 -0.79 18.05 -2.48
C SER A 35 -1.43 16.74 -2.96
N VAL A 36 -0.62 15.94 -3.65
CA VAL A 36 -0.98 14.60 -4.15
C VAL A 36 0.06 13.59 -3.71
N ARG A 37 -0.36 12.35 -3.47
CA ARG A 37 0.54 11.26 -3.07
C ARG A 37 1.14 10.54 -4.29
N GLU A 38 0.35 10.43 -5.35
CA GLU A 38 0.75 9.78 -6.58
C GLU A 38 1.30 10.81 -7.57
N LYS A 39 2.56 10.67 -7.99
CA LYS A 39 3.19 11.58 -8.96
C LYS A 39 2.42 11.68 -10.28
N SER A 40 1.79 10.58 -10.69
CA SER A 40 0.92 10.53 -11.86
C SER A 40 -0.29 11.45 -11.76
N ALA A 41 -0.72 11.82 -10.54
CA ALA A 41 -1.86 12.68 -10.30
C ALA A 41 -1.61 14.16 -10.57
N ILE A 42 -0.35 14.59 -10.55
CA ILE A 42 0.03 16.00 -10.69
C ILE A 42 -0.53 16.57 -11.99
N SER A 43 -0.31 15.88 -13.12
CA SER A 43 -0.72 16.38 -14.44
C SER A 43 -2.23 16.66 -14.52
N PHE A 44 -3.06 15.77 -13.96
CA PHE A 44 -4.51 15.93 -13.94
C PHE A 44 -4.96 17.03 -12.97
N VAL A 45 -4.43 17.04 -11.74
CA VAL A 45 -4.83 18.02 -10.72
C VAL A 45 -4.39 19.43 -11.10
N SER A 46 -3.24 19.58 -11.75
CA SER A 46 -2.78 20.87 -12.29
C SER A 46 -3.69 21.41 -13.40
N THR A 47 -4.53 20.58 -14.04
CA THR A 47 -5.55 21.10 -14.96
C THR A 47 -6.76 21.73 -14.26
N MET A 48 -6.85 21.60 -12.93
CA MET A 48 -7.95 22.11 -12.11
C MET A 48 -7.51 23.19 -11.11
N LYS A 49 -6.25 23.13 -10.63
CA LYS A 49 -5.70 24.06 -9.65
C LYS A 49 -4.92 25.19 -10.34
N ASN A 50 -5.31 26.44 -10.08
CA ASN A 50 -4.46 27.59 -10.36
C ASN A 50 -3.40 27.67 -9.25
N GLY A 51 -2.16 27.30 -9.57
CA GLY A 51 -1.03 27.30 -8.64
C GLY A 51 -0.27 25.98 -8.65
N GLU A 52 0.65 25.85 -7.69
CA GLU A 52 1.48 24.65 -7.56
C GLU A 52 0.68 23.48 -6.97
N VAL A 53 0.95 22.28 -7.49
CA VAL A 53 0.50 21.00 -6.94
C VAL A 53 1.73 20.25 -6.46
N THR A 54 1.85 20.06 -5.14
CA THR A 54 3.04 19.46 -4.54
C THR A 54 2.89 17.95 -4.45
N HIS A 55 3.92 17.21 -4.87
CA HIS A 55 3.99 15.77 -4.63
C HIS A 55 4.54 15.52 -3.22
N VAL A 56 3.85 14.69 -2.45
CA VAL A 56 4.23 14.33 -1.08
C VAL A 56 4.21 12.81 -0.89
N LEU A 57 4.87 12.33 0.16
CA LEU A 57 4.76 10.93 0.59
C LEU A 57 3.35 10.61 1.08
N ASP A 58 3.08 9.32 1.26
CA ASP A 58 1.87 8.88 1.93
C ASP A 58 1.79 9.46 3.35
N SER A 59 0.61 9.91 3.77
CA SER A 59 0.42 10.52 5.08
C SER A 59 0.71 9.58 6.25
N VAL A 60 0.67 8.26 6.04
CA VAL A 60 1.10 7.28 7.05
C VAL A 60 2.58 7.47 7.41
N MET A 61 3.40 7.93 6.47
CA MET A 61 4.82 8.23 6.68
C MET A 61 5.09 9.64 7.24
N PHE A 62 4.05 10.45 7.50
CA PHE A 62 4.23 11.74 8.17
C PHE A 62 4.37 11.61 9.69
N LEU A 63 3.87 10.50 10.24
CA LEU A 63 4.03 10.15 11.64
C LEU A 63 5.31 9.33 11.81
N ASP A 64 5.99 9.52 12.94
CA ASP A 64 7.09 8.64 13.31
C ASP A 64 6.58 7.30 13.87
N THR A 65 7.50 6.36 14.06
CA THR A 65 7.13 5.04 14.61
C THR A 65 6.63 5.12 16.05
N SER A 66 7.04 6.13 16.83
CA SER A 66 6.59 6.28 18.22
C SER A 66 5.12 6.71 18.31
N GLU A 67 4.67 7.57 17.41
CA GLU A 67 3.26 7.95 17.29
C GLU A 67 2.39 6.77 16.85
N TRP A 68 2.89 5.92 15.94
CA TRP A 68 2.20 4.69 15.58
C TRP A 68 2.20 3.66 16.70
N ASP A 69 3.24 3.63 17.53
CA ASP A 69 3.37 2.71 18.66
C ASP A 69 2.32 2.96 19.75
N ASP A 70 1.91 4.21 19.95
CA ASP A 70 0.82 4.58 20.87
C ASP A 70 -0.56 4.06 20.40
N ILE A 71 -0.68 3.75 19.11
CA ILE A 71 -1.93 3.30 18.47
C ILE A 71 -1.93 1.78 18.29
N ALA A 72 -0.78 1.18 18.03
CA ALA A 72 -0.62 -0.22 17.65
C ALA A 72 -1.06 -1.18 18.78
N ALA A 73 -1.94 -2.13 18.46
CA ALA A 73 -2.34 -3.18 19.38
C ALA A 73 -1.42 -4.40 19.22
N ALA A 74 -0.65 -4.73 20.26
CA ALA A 74 0.26 -5.87 20.21
C ALA A 74 -0.51 -7.19 20.01
N PRO A 75 -0.06 -8.06 19.08
CA PRO A 75 -0.69 -9.34 18.86
C PRO A 75 -0.38 -10.32 20.01
N PRO A 76 -1.27 -11.28 20.30
CA PRO A 76 -1.02 -12.30 21.32
C PRO A 76 0.07 -13.32 20.90
N GLU A 77 0.34 -13.45 19.59
CA GLU A 77 1.28 -14.41 19.04
C GLU A 77 2.74 -13.92 19.09
N LYS A 78 3.70 -14.87 19.19
CA LYS A 78 5.13 -14.58 19.17
C LYS A 78 5.79 -15.25 17.97
N ALA A 79 6.49 -14.44 17.16
CA ALA A 79 7.30 -14.84 15.99
C ALA A 79 6.53 -15.63 14.90
N TYR A 80 5.99 -14.89 13.94
CA TYR A 80 5.21 -15.41 12.82
C TYR A 80 5.62 -14.77 11.49
N ILE A 81 5.24 -15.44 10.41
CA ILE A 81 5.18 -14.85 9.07
C ILE A 81 3.77 -14.28 8.92
N LEU A 82 3.68 -12.98 8.67
CA LEU A 82 2.41 -12.31 8.43
C LEU A 82 2.10 -12.37 6.93
N THR A 83 0.83 -12.57 6.60
CA THR A 83 0.33 -12.39 5.23
C THR A 83 -0.88 -11.46 5.20
N TYR A 84 -0.92 -10.61 4.18
CA TYR A 84 -2.10 -9.79 3.89
C TYR A 84 -2.28 -9.62 2.39
N ASP A 85 -3.21 -10.41 1.84
CA ASP A 85 -3.54 -10.43 0.42
C ASP A 85 -4.83 -9.66 0.14
N LEU A 86 -4.78 -8.71 -0.81
CA LEU A 86 -5.96 -8.03 -1.35
C LEU A 86 -6.55 -8.74 -2.58
N GLY A 87 -5.94 -9.84 -3.03
CA GLY A 87 -6.41 -10.70 -4.11
C GLY A 87 -6.08 -12.17 -3.84
N ASP A 88 -6.04 -12.97 -4.90
CA ASP A 88 -5.43 -14.30 -4.87
C ASP A 88 -4.15 -14.22 -5.70
N THR A 89 -3.07 -13.72 -5.09
CA THR A 89 -1.82 -13.43 -5.81
C THR A 89 -0.84 -14.60 -5.78
N GLY A 90 -1.25 -15.75 -5.24
CA GLY A 90 -0.37 -16.90 -5.00
C GLY A 90 0.64 -16.69 -3.87
N LEU A 91 0.56 -15.58 -3.11
CA LEU A 91 1.52 -15.28 -2.03
C LEU A 91 1.49 -16.33 -0.91
N GLN A 92 0.35 -17.01 -0.74
CA GLN A 92 0.18 -18.04 0.27
C GLN A 92 1.18 -19.20 0.11
N LYS A 93 1.47 -19.61 -1.13
CA LYS A 93 2.44 -20.69 -1.40
C LYS A 93 3.87 -20.28 -1.02
N TYR A 94 4.21 -19.00 -1.17
CA TYR A 94 5.49 -18.46 -0.69
C TYR A 94 5.55 -18.41 0.84
N ALA A 95 4.46 -18.01 1.49
CA ALA A 95 4.39 -18.01 2.95
C ALA A 95 4.58 -19.42 3.52
N GLU A 96 3.97 -20.43 2.90
CA GLU A 96 4.14 -21.85 3.25
C GLU A 96 5.58 -22.32 3.07
N ALA A 97 6.23 -21.99 1.95
CA ALA A 97 7.63 -22.32 1.73
C ALA A 97 8.56 -21.65 2.76
N LEU A 98 8.32 -20.38 3.11
CA LEU A 98 9.08 -19.67 4.15
C LEU A 98 8.83 -20.28 5.54
N SER A 99 7.58 -20.64 5.84
CA SER A 99 7.19 -21.28 7.10
C SER A 99 7.90 -22.62 7.28
N GLN A 100 7.91 -23.47 6.25
CA GLN A 100 8.65 -24.75 6.27
C GLN A 100 10.15 -24.55 6.45
N LYS A 101 10.72 -23.53 5.83
CA LYS A 101 12.17 -23.25 5.90
C LYS A 101 12.62 -22.71 7.26
N TYR A 102 11.82 -21.83 7.87
CA TYR A 102 12.22 -21.08 9.08
C TYR A 102 11.49 -21.53 10.35
N GLY A 103 10.48 -22.39 10.25
CA GLY A 103 9.71 -22.92 11.38
C GLY A 103 8.79 -21.90 12.05
N HIS A 104 8.33 -20.89 11.32
CA HIS A 104 7.43 -19.85 11.83
C HIS A 104 5.99 -20.11 11.44
N GLU A 105 5.05 -19.88 12.35
CA GLU A 105 3.61 -19.95 12.04
C GLU A 105 3.20 -18.85 11.06
N ILE A 106 2.19 -19.13 10.23
CA ILE A 106 1.63 -18.15 9.29
C ILE A 106 0.36 -17.57 9.88
N ILE A 107 0.31 -16.25 9.97
CA ILE A 107 -0.90 -15.51 10.34
C ILE A 107 -1.38 -14.74 9.10
N SER A 108 -2.60 -15.02 8.64
CA SER A 108 -3.19 -14.33 7.50
C SER A 108 -4.29 -13.38 7.95
N LEU A 109 -4.09 -12.09 7.72
CA LEU A 109 -5.08 -11.04 8.05
C LEU A 109 -6.22 -10.96 7.02
N ALA A 110 -6.07 -11.60 5.85
CA ALA A 110 -7.11 -11.65 4.82
C ALA A 110 -8.14 -12.77 5.09
N THR A 111 -7.71 -13.90 5.66
CA THR A 111 -8.56 -15.06 5.95
C THR A 111 -9.03 -15.13 7.40
N ALA A 112 -8.32 -14.49 8.34
CA ALA A 112 -8.82 -14.25 9.68
C ALA A 112 -9.98 -13.26 9.58
N GLY A 113 -11.19 -13.78 9.38
CA GLY A 113 -12.44 -13.08 9.09
C GLY A 113 -12.32 -11.57 9.24
N ALA A 114 -12.21 -10.87 8.10
CA ALA A 114 -11.91 -9.44 7.95
C ALA A 114 -12.72 -8.46 8.82
N ALA A 115 -13.71 -8.96 9.56
CA ALA A 115 -14.44 -8.28 10.61
C ALA A 115 -13.68 -8.14 11.96
N THR A 116 -12.52 -8.78 12.17
CA THR A 116 -11.88 -8.85 13.50
C THR A 116 -10.59 -8.07 13.69
N VAL A 117 -9.91 -7.64 12.61
CA VAL A 117 -8.64 -6.91 12.70
C VAL A 117 -8.86 -5.45 12.30
N GLY A 118 -8.88 -4.55 13.29
CA GLY A 118 -8.97 -3.12 13.05
C GLY A 118 -7.62 -2.51 12.66
N PRO A 119 -7.58 -1.19 12.38
CA PRO A 119 -6.34 -0.51 12.03
C PRO A 119 -5.24 -0.63 13.09
N LYS A 120 -5.62 -0.69 14.38
CA LYS A 120 -4.66 -0.81 15.48
C LYS A 120 -3.98 -2.17 15.49
N GLU A 121 -4.77 -3.22 15.34
CA GLU A 121 -4.31 -4.60 15.26
C GLU A 121 -3.48 -4.80 13.98
N PHE A 122 -3.91 -4.24 12.84
CA PHE A 122 -3.16 -4.30 11.59
C PHE A 122 -1.73 -3.77 11.74
N VAL A 123 -1.57 -2.58 12.33
CA VAL A 123 -0.26 -1.97 12.58
C VAL A 123 0.56 -2.83 13.54
N GLY A 124 -0.06 -3.30 14.63
CA GLY A 124 0.60 -4.14 15.62
C GLY A 124 1.07 -5.50 15.08
N TYR A 125 0.26 -6.15 14.24
CA TYR A 125 0.64 -7.40 13.58
C TYR A 125 1.82 -7.19 12.62
N ILE A 126 1.85 -6.10 11.84
CA ILE A 126 2.99 -5.83 10.95
C ILE A 126 4.25 -5.58 11.78
N LYS A 127 4.17 -4.68 12.77
CA LYS A 127 5.30 -4.31 13.65
C LYS A 127 6.02 -5.51 14.27
N HIS A 128 5.28 -6.54 14.71
CA HIS A 128 5.85 -7.69 15.43
C HIS A 128 6.15 -8.90 14.53
N ALA A 129 5.88 -8.82 13.22
CA ALA A 129 6.13 -9.90 12.29
C ALA A 129 7.64 -10.17 12.12
N LYS A 130 8.01 -11.43 11.90
CA LYS A 130 9.39 -11.80 11.49
C LYS A 130 9.62 -11.58 10.02
N TYR A 131 8.61 -11.92 9.23
CA TYR A 131 8.53 -11.67 7.81
C TYR A 131 7.12 -11.25 7.47
N PHE A 132 6.96 -10.39 6.47
CA PHE A 132 5.65 -10.00 5.99
C PHE A 132 5.54 -10.19 4.47
N ILE A 133 4.46 -10.81 4.01
CA ILE A 133 4.17 -10.94 2.59
C ILE A 133 2.83 -10.28 2.31
N THR A 134 2.79 -9.31 1.40
CA THR A 134 1.57 -8.55 1.16
C THR A 134 1.40 -8.17 -0.30
N SER A 135 0.16 -7.92 -0.69
CA SER A 135 -0.17 -7.25 -1.95
C SER A 135 -0.79 -5.86 -1.71
N ALA A 136 -0.77 -5.38 -0.47
CA ALA A 136 -1.36 -4.11 -0.06
C ALA A 136 -0.32 -2.98 0.05
N PHE A 137 -0.65 -1.83 -0.55
CA PHE A 137 0.15 -0.61 -0.45
C PHE A 137 0.46 -0.21 1.00
N HIS A 138 -0.56 -0.07 1.86
CA HIS A 138 -0.33 0.34 3.26
C HIS A 138 0.41 -0.73 4.06
N GLY A 139 0.28 -2.01 3.69
CA GLY A 139 1.10 -3.07 4.26
C GLY A 139 2.59 -2.81 4.02
N ALA A 140 2.97 -2.55 2.77
CA ALA A 140 4.36 -2.21 2.42
C ALA A 140 4.84 -0.93 3.13
N VAL A 141 4.00 0.10 3.22
CA VAL A 141 4.35 1.34 3.94
C VAL A 141 4.70 1.06 5.41
N PHE A 142 3.86 0.30 6.13
CA PHE A 142 4.15 -0.03 7.53
C PHE A 142 5.35 -0.97 7.68
N ALA A 143 5.57 -1.89 6.74
CA ALA A 143 6.75 -2.75 6.74
C ALA A 143 8.05 -1.94 6.63
N ILE A 144 8.06 -0.93 5.76
CA ILE A 144 9.18 0.02 5.61
C ILE A 144 9.37 0.81 6.91
N LEU A 145 8.29 1.41 7.45
CA LEU A 145 8.36 2.22 8.67
C LEU A 145 8.92 1.43 9.86
N TYR A 146 8.48 0.19 10.04
CA TYR A 146 8.94 -0.67 11.14
C TYR A 146 10.19 -1.49 10.82
N MET A 147 10.76 -1.34 9.63
CA MET A 147 11.92 -2.12 9.15
C MET A 147 11.70 -3.63 9.25
N VAL A 148 10.48 -4.09 8.98
CA VAL A 148 10.10 -5.50 8.97
C VAL A 148 10.48 -6.08 7.61
N PRO A 149 11.26 -7.18 7.53
CA PRO A 149 11.58 -7.83 6.26
C PRO A 149 10.31 -8.25 5.51
N PHE A 150 10.15 -7.81 4.27
CA PHE A 150 8.91 -8.03 3.54
C PHE A 150 9.09 -8.32 2.04
N LEU A 151 8.06 -8.94 1.45
CA LEU A 151 7.91 -9.14 0.02
C LEU A 151 6.54 -8.63 -0.43
N VAL A 152 6.49 -8.07 -1.64
CA VAL A 152 5.28 -7.55 -2.27
C VAL A 152 4.91 -8.38 -3.48
N PHE A 153 3.64 -8.78 -3.57
CA PHE A 153 3.08 -9.48 -4.72
C PHE A 153 2.09 -8.58 -5.47
N PRO A 154 2.08 -8.60 -6.82
CA PRO A 154 1.12 -7.83 -7.60
C PRO A 154 -0.30 -8.39 -7.47
N VAL A 155 -1.27 -7.48 -7.36
CA VAL A 155 -2.70 -7.82 -7.44
C VAL A 155 -3.16 -7.90 -8.90
N SER A 156 -2.59 -7.08 -9.80
CA SER A 156 -2.99 -7.04 -11.20
C SER A 156 -2.37 -8.17 -12.02
N ASN A 157 -3.14 -8.69 -12.98
CA ASN A 157 -2.62 -9.57 -14.03
C ASN A 157 -1.68 -8.85 -15.01
N ASN A 158 -1.72 -7.52 -15.05
CA ASN A 158 -0.77 -6.68 -15.77
C ASN A 158 -0.22 -5.60 -14.84
N PRO A 159 0.76 -5.94 -13.98
CA PRO A 159 1.30 -4.99 -13.00
C PRO A 159 2.07 -3.83 -13.63
N GLN A 160 2.55 -4.01 -14.86
CA GLN A 160 3.27 -2.98 -15.61
C GLN A 160 2.34 -1.94 -16.27
N ASP A 161 1.02 -2.16 -16.25
CA ASP A 161 0.07 -1.12 -16.66
C ASP A 161 0.18 0.06 -15.67
N PRO A 162 0.46 1.30 -16.12
CA PRO A 162 0.47 2.49 -15.26
C PRO A 162 -0.88 2.75 -14.56
N LYS A 163 -1.96 2.13 -15.02
CA LYS A 163 -3.30 2.18 -14.41
C LYS A 163 -3.53 1.06 -13.40
N SER A 164 -2.61 0.10 -13.30
CA SER A 164 -2.65 -0.98 -12.32
C SER A 164 -2.66 -0.41 -10.91
N MET A 165 -3.33 -1.12 -10.01
CA MET A 165 -3.26 -0.86 -8.57
C MET A 165 -1.83 -1.00 -8.03
N ASP A 166 -0.99 -1.79 -8.71
CA ASP A 166 0.41 -2.06 -8.34
C ASP A 166 1.35 -0.89 -8.65
N SER A 167 0.97 0.02 -9.55
CA SER A 167 1.79 1.18 -9.92
C SER A 167 2.24 2.00 -8.69
N ARG A 168 1.39 2.09 -7.67
CA ARG A 168 1.71 2.77 -6.40
C ARG A 168 2.70 1.99 -5.54
N LEU A 169 2.60 0.66 -5.52
CA LEU A 169 3.56 -0.20 -4.82
C LEU A 169 4.93 -0.13 -5.48
N ILE A 170 4.98 -0.21 -6.81
CA ILE A 170 6.23 -0.10 -7.58
C ILE A 170 6.88 1.26 -7.31
N ALA A 171 6.12 2.36 -7.40
CA ALA A 171 6.64 3.70 -7.14
C ALA A 171 7.12 3.89 -5.68
N LEU A 172 6.45 3.26 -4.72
CA LEU A 172 6.88 3.26 -3.31
C LEU A 172 8.21 2.52 -3.16
N LEU A 173 8.33 1.31 -3.68
CA LEU A 173 9.55 0.51 -3.56
C LEU A 173 10.73 1.18 -4.25
N ASP A 174 10.52 1.77 -5.43
CA ASP A 174 11.53 2.53 -6.17
C ASP A 174 12.05 3.73 -5.35
N ALA A 175 11.14 4.47 -4.70
CA ALA A 175 11.51 5.64 -3.89
C ALA A 175 12.37 5.32 -2.65
N PHE A 176 12.38 4.05 -2.21
CA PHE A 176 13.15 3.57 -1.07
C PHE A 176 14.28 2.58 -1.45
N ASP A 177 14.57 2.43 -2.75
CA ASP A 177 15.56 1.46 -3.26
C ASP A 177 15.25 -0.02 -2.88
N LEU A 178 13.96 -0.36 -2.78
CA LEU A 178 13.45 -1.68 -2.36
C LEU A 178 12.79 -2.47 -3.50
N SER A 179 13.11 -2.16 -4.75
CA SER A 179 12.52 -2.83 -5.92
C SER A 179 12.75 -4.36 -5.94
N SER A 180 13.78 -4.86 -5.25
CA SER A 180 14.05 -6.30 -5.08
C SER A 180 13.02 -7.03 -4.19
N CYS A 181 12.24 -6.29 -3.38
CA CYS A 181 11.14 -6.85 -2.59
C CYS A 181 9.90 -7.15 -3.44
N TYR A 182 9.84 -6.68 -4.69
CA TYR A 182 8.70 -6.92 -5.59
C TYR A 182 8.85 -8.26 -6.31
N VAL A 183 7.97 -9.21 -5.99
CA VAL A 183 7.98 -10.57 -6.54
C VAL A 183 6.91 -10.67 -7.61
N TYR A 184 7.33 -10.50 -8.86
CA TYR A 184 6.52 -10.79 -10.04
C TYR A 184 7.26 -11.78 -10.93
N ASP A 185 6.78 -13.01 -10.93
CA ASP A 185 7.22 -14.01 -11.90
C ASP A 185 6.00 -14.45 -12.73
N PRO A 186 5.91 -14.04 -14.00
CA PRO A 186 4.83 -14.42 -14.90
C PRO A 186 4.69 -15.95 -15.02
N PHE A 187 5.79 -16.70 -14.93
CA PHE A 187 5.83 -18.15 -15.13
C PHE A 187 5.50 -18.93 -13.86
N LEU A 188 5.67 -18.31 -12.69
CA LEU A 188 5.34 -18.92 -11.41
C LEU A 188 3.83 -18.94 -11.20
N LYS A 189 3.08 -18.02 -11.82
CA LYS A 189 1.60 -18.10 -11.86
C LYS A 189 1.14 -19.35 -12.60
N ASP A 190 1.74 -19.62 -13.77
CA ASP A 190 1.44 -20.80 -14.58
C ASP A 190 1.85 -22.12 -13.89
N ALA A 191 3.01 -22.15 -13.22
CA ALA A 191 3.50 -23.33 -12.49
C ALA A 191 2.72 -23.64 -11.20
N LEU A 192 1.96 -22.66 -10.69
CA LEU A 192 1.12 -22.81 -9.51
C LEU A 192 -0.33 -23.16 -9.85
N GLU A 193 -0.76 -22.95 -11.10
CA GLU A 193 -2.09 -23.30 -11.62
C GLU A 193 -2.11 -24.65 -12.36
N SER A 194 -0.95 -25.27 -12.60
CA SER A 194 -0.76 -26.63 -13.15
C SER A 194 -0.67 -27.71 -12.07
#